data_AF-A0A4V3S0F7-F1
#
_entry.id   AF-A0A4V3S0F7-F1
#
_cell.length_a   1.000
_cell.length_b   1.000
_cell.length_c   1.000
_cell.angle_alpha   90.00
_cell.angle_beta   90.00
_cell.angle_gamma   90.00
#
_symmetry.space_group_name_H-M   'P 1'
#
loop_
_entity.id
_entity.type
_entity.pdbx_description
1 polymer ?
#
loop_
_entity_poly.entity_id
_entity_poly.type
_entity_poly.pdbx_seq_one_letter_code
_entity_poly.pdbx_strand_id
1 'polypeptide(L)'
;MQRKSTTGIAAVLFLLLMSVLHPAILAQAAAGTVYSCTINRCYAHPVTGEIEDSGGQASYATGQGMAEGAVGSAGIMEVTEDGAYYLTFRIGLIDYISGQTFFVQNVGDTEWTAVTPTVTANGSDSNGATSDLCIPAPSENCIVKGSMYVTPMGRDVIFYFYPNNYTKGNTTDMTAAVVTESAENQGDGAPPDSDETASQATEETTDPPAPASEEPSFTDGPEQTKPETDQAADAALSSAQGLSLSTAEETVAEPESREKGSGIDVLDLIVAVTVSLTISGLILMAAAAGIVYYFRINWRRWGGYDEEEDDDEEA
;
A
#
# COMPACT_ATOMS: atom_id res chain seq x y z
N MET A 1 12.54 -27.98 47.25
CA MET A 1 12.89 -26.62 46.79
C MET A 1 13.49 -26.74 45.40
N GLN A 2 13.17 -25.81 44.49
CA GLN A 2 13.64 -25.69 43.09
C GLN A 2 12.78 -26.38 42.00
N ARG A 3 11.67 -25.71 41.63
CA ARG A 3 11.07 -25.75 40.29
C ARG A 3 11.22 -24.35 39.68
N LYS A 4 12.31 -24.08 38.95
CA LYS A 4 12.50 -22.81 38.21
C LYS A 4 13.44 -23.03 37.03
N SER A 5 12.92 -23.49 35.89
CA SER A 5 13.65 -23.39 34.61
C SER A 5 12.80 -23.69 33.37
N THR A 6 11.55 -24.14 33.48
CA THR A 6 10.76 -24.52 32.30
C THR A 6 9.92 -23.38 31.72
N THR A 7 9.59 -22.35 32.52
CA THR A 7 8.75 -21.23 32.08
C THR A 7 9.45 -20.31 31.09
N GLY A 8 10.77 -20.10 31.22
CA GLY A 8 11.52 -19.23 30.30
C GLY A 8 11.67 -19.84 28.91
N ILE A 9 11.92 -21.14 28.83
CA ILE A 9 12.11 -21.85 27.55
C ILE A 9 10.78 -21.94 26.78
N ALA A 10 9.68 -22.19 27.48
CA ALA A 10 8.34 -22.21 26.86
C ALA A 10 7.91 -20.82 26.34
N ALA A 11 8.21 -19.74 27.07
CA ALA A 11 7.88 -18.38 26.64
C ALA A 11 8.72 -17.93 25.43
N VAL A 12 10.01 -18.27 25.39
CA VAL A 12 10.88 -17.98 24.24
C VAL A 12 10.46 -18.80 23.02
N LEU A 13 10.10 -20.07 23.19
CA LEU A 13 9.62 -20.91 22.09
C LEU A 13 8.27 -20.43 21.53
N PHE A 14 7.37 -19.93 22.39
CA PHE A 14 6.08 -19.37 21.96
C PHE A 14 6.22 -18.01 21.25
N LEU A 15 7.13 -17.14 21.73
CA LEU A 15 7.49 -15.89 21.02
C LEU A 15 8.16 -16.16 19.67
N LEU A 16 9.01 -17.19 19.59
CA LEU A 16 9.67 -17.59 18.36
C LEU A 16 8.65 -18.24 17.38
N LEU A 17 7.68 -19.01 17.87
CA LEU A 17 6.60 -19.58 17.05
C LEU A 17 5.64 -18.50 16.50
N MET A 18 5.33 -17.47 17.30
CA MET A 18 4.48 -16.33 16.88
C MET A 18 5.22 -15.40 15.91
N SER A 19 6.55 -15.34 15.95
CA SER A 19 7.34 -14.59 14.96
C SER A 19 7.44 -15.26 13.59
N VAL A 20 7.25 -16.60 13.52
CA VAL A 20 7.33 -17.38 12.28
C VAL A 20 5.98 -17.47 11.56
N LEU A 21 4.89 -17.04 12.21
CA LEU A 21 3.55 -17.02 11.61
C LEU A 21 3.19 -15.64 11.03
N HIS A 22 4.16 -14.95 10.44
CA HIS A 22 3.84 -13.93 9.45
C HIS A 22 3.95 -14.61 8.09
N PRO A 23 2.88 -14.68 7.27
CA PRO A 23 3.08 -14.98 5.87
C PRO A 23 3.98 -13.86 5.34
N ALA A 24 5.26 -14.18 5.13
CA ALA A 24 6.03 -13.43 4.16
C ALA A 24 5.23 -13.58 2.88
N ILE A 25 4.57 -12.50 2.45
CA ILE A 25 3.86 -12.44 1.18
C ILE A 25 4.96 -12.47 0.11
N LEU A 26 5.54 -13.65 -0.12
CA LEU A 26 5.95 -14.04 -1.45
C LEU A 26 4.71 -13.86 -2.29
N ALA A 27 4.75 -12.96 -3.28
CA ALA A 27 3.70 -12.71 -4.26
C ALA A 27 2.96 -14.00 -4.60
N GLN A 28 1.91 -14.29 -3.83
CA GLN A 28 1.19 -15.54 -3.90
C GLN A 28 0.08 -15.20 -4.87
N ALA A 29 0.26 -15.63 -6.12
CA ALA A 29 -0.80 -15.60 -7.12
C ALA A 29 -2.05 -16.25 -6.52
N ALA A 30 -3.00 -15.42 -6.10
CA ALA A 30 -4.29 -15.83 -5.58
C ALA A 30 -5.37 -15.47 -6.59
N ALA A 31 -6.40 -16.31 -6.69
CA ALA A 31 -7.62 -15.91 -7.37
C ALA A 31 -8.34 -14.84 -6.53
N GLY A 32 -8.97 -13.88 -7.20
CA GLY A 32 -9.63 -12.78 -6.52
C GLY A 32 -10.16 -11.71 -7.46
N THR A 33 -10.56 -10.59 -6.88
CA THR A 33 -11.04 -9.42 -7.59
C THR A 33 -10.21 -8.20 -7.21
N VAL A 34 -9.84 -7.42 -8.22
CA VAL A 34 -9.18 -6.12 -8.03
C VAL A 34 -10.22 -5.02 -8.15
N TYR A 35 -10.18 -4.04 -7.25
CA TYR A 35 -11.00 -2.85 -7.27
C TYR A 35 -10.11 -1.60 -7.27
N SER A 36 -10.39 -0.66 -8.14
CA SER A 36 -9.82 0.69 -8.03
C SER A 36 -10.54 1.45 -6.93
N CYS A 37 -9.81 2.27 -6.18
CA CYS A 37 -10.36 3.06 -5.08
C CYS A 37 -9.75 4.46 -5.03
N THR A 38 -10.46 5.36 -4.36
CA THR A 38 -9.95 6.68 -4.02
C THR A 38 -9.30 6.63 -2.64
N ILE A 39 -8.10 7.17 -2.52
CA ILE A 39 -7.37 7.32 -1.25
C ILE A 39 -7.64 8.72 -0.69
N ASN A 40 -8.28 8.74 0.47
CA ASN A 40 -8.53 9.95 1.25
C ASN A 40 -7.38 10.13 2.22
N ARG A 41 -6.64 11.23 2.11
CA ARG A 41 -5.46 11.53 2.92
C ARG A 41 -5.85 12.50 4.02
N CYS A 42 -5.43 12.26 5.25
CA CYS A 42 -5.87 13.03 6.40
C CYS A 42 -4.71 13.27 7.36
N TYR A 43 -4.52 14.52 7.77
CA TYR A 43 -3.57 14.86 8.82
C TYR A 43 -4.10 14.52 10.23
N ALA A 44 -5.40 14.70 10.44
CA ALA A 44 -6.10 14.19 11.61
C ALA A 44 -6.68 12.81 11.34
N HIS A 45 -6.80 12.00 12.38
CA HIS A 45 -7.46 10.71 12.32
C HIS A 45 -8.92 10.90 11.84
N PRO A 46 -9.37 10.19 10.79
CA PRO A 46 -10.63 10.50 10.10
C PRO A 46 -11.89 10.28 10.95
N VAL A 47 -11.82 9.41 11.97
CA VAL A 47 -12.94 9.15 12.89
C VAL A 47 -12.89 10.01 14.15
N THR A 48 -11.76 10.04 14.86
CA THR A 48 -11.64 10.74 16.16
C THR A 48 -11.30 12.22 16.04
N GLY A 49 -10.74 12.66 14.92
CA GLY A 49 -10.24 14.03 14.73
C GLY A 49 -8.92 14.33 15.45
N GLU A 50 -8.30 13.32 16.08
CA GLU A 50 -7.02 13.48 16.79
C GLU A 50 -5.86 13.64 15.81
N ILE A 51 -4.89 14.49 16.16
CA ILE A 51 -3.66 14.67 15.40
C ILE A 51 -2.51 14.13 16.24
N GLU A 52 -1.95 13.00 15.82
CA GLU A 52 -0.75 12.41 16.45
C GLU A 52 0.56 13.10 16.01
N ASP A 53 0.56 13.81 14.87
CA ASP A 53 1.73 14.53 14.41
C ASP A 53 2.13 15.67 15.35
N SER A 54 3.44 15.83 15.56
CA SER A 54 3.99 16.86 16.45
C SER A 54 3.65 18.31 16.05
N GLY A 55 3.25 18.55 14.79
CA GLY A 55 2.78 19.86 14.34
C GLY A 55 1.43 20.28 14.94
N GLY A 56 0.62 19.31 15.39
CA GLY A 56 -0.65 19.52 16.07
C GLY A 56 -1.69 20.35 15.30
N GLN A 57 -2.75 20.78 16.00
CA GLN A 57 -3.86 21.53 15.41
C GLN A 57 -3.45 22.85 14.74
N ALA A 58 -2.41 23.51 15.27
CA ALA A 58 -1.89 24.76 14.68
C ALA A 58 -1.35 24.57 13.26
N SER A 59 -0.93 23.34 12.91
CA SER A 59 -0.37 22.99 11.61
C SER A 59 -1.36 22.29 10.70
N TYR A 60 -2.66 22.24 11.03
CA TYR A 60 -3.63 21.39 10.32
C TYR A 60 -3.63 21.61 8.81
N ALA A 61 -3.75 22.85 8.35
CA ALA A 61 -3.81 23.15 6.91
C ALA A 61 -2.53 22.72 6.18
N THR A 62 -1.37 22.97 6.78
CA THR A 62 -0.07 22.57 6.21
C THR A 62 0.11 21.06 6.24
N GLY A 63 -0.20 20.41 7.36
CA GLY A 63 -0.11 18.96 7.52
C GLY A 63 -1.07 18.22 6.58
N GLN A 64 -2.27 18.76 6.36
CA GLN A 64 -3.23 18.23 5.40
C GLN A 64 -2.68 18.28 3.97
N GLY A 65 -2.16 19.44 3.56
CA GLY A 65 -1.51 19.57 2.25
C GLY A 65 -0.29 18.65 2.08
N MET A 66 0.49 18.44 3.15
CA MET A 66 1.61 17.50 3.16
C MET A 66 1.14 16.05 2.98
N ALA A 67 0.10 15.61 3.70
CA ALA A 67 -0.46 14.27 3.55
C ALA A 67 -1.00 14.05 2.13
N GLU A 68 -1.70 15.05 1.58
CA GLU A 68 -2.25 15.00 0.22
C GLU A 68 -1.20 14.98 -0.88
N GLY A 69 -0.04 15.61 -0.64
CA GLY A 69 1.09 15.62 -1.56
C GLY A 69 2.03 14.41 -1.42
N ALA A 70 2.08 13.79 -0.24
CA ALA A 70 2.93 12.62 0.01
C ALA A 70 2.30 11.32 -0.51
N VAL A 71 0.98 11.16 -0.39
CA VAL A 71 0.27 9.95 -0.84
C VAL A 71 -0.68 10.28 -1.98
N GLY A 72 -0.57 9.50 -3.06
CA GLY A 72 -1.43 9.62 -4.24
C GLY A 72 -2.91 9.39 -3.91
N SER A 73 -3.79 10.02 -4.68
CA SER A 73 -5.25 9.95 -4.45
C SER A 73 -5.92 8.70 -5.01
N ALA A 74 -5.20 7.89 -5.78
CA ALA A 74 -5.70 6.64 -6.36
C ALA A 74 -4.99 5.45 -5.69
N GLY A 75 -5.70 4.34 -5.58
CA GLY A 75 -5.17 3.07 -5.11
C GLY A 75 -5.93 1.90 -5.71
N ILE A 76 -5.44 0.69 -5.47
CA ILE A 76 -6.17 -0.54 -5.78
C ILE A 76 -6.33 -1.39 -4.51
N MET A 77 -7.50 -1.99 -4.36
CA MET A 77 -7.82 -2.97 -3.33
C MET A 77 -7.96 -4.33 -3.99
N GLU A 78 -7.15 -5.29 -3.56
CA GLU A 78 -7.21 -6.67 -4.00
C GLU A 78 -7.94 -7.48 -2.93
N VAL A 79 -9.00 -8.17 -3.33
CA VAL A 79 -9.79 -9.05 -2.46
C VAL A 79 -9.62 -10.47 -2.98
N THR A 80 -8.95 -11.31 -2.20
CA THR A 80 -8.74 -12.71 -2.55
C THR A 80 -10.01 -13.53 -2.27
N GLU A 81 -10.14 -14.70 -2.90
CA GLU A 81 -11.32 -15.57 -2.70
C GLU A 81 -11.49 -16.06 -1.25
N ASP A 82 -10.40 -16.17 -0.49
CA ASP A 82 -10.42 -16.48 0.94
C ASP A 82 -10.75 -15.27 1.83
N GLY A 83 -11.02 -14.11 1.24
CA GLY A 83 -11.50 -12.90 1.91
C GLY A 83 -10.41 -12.04 2.54
N ALA A 84 -9.15 -12.20 2.12
CA ALA A 84 -8.07 -11.31 2.53
C ALA A 84 -8.05 -10.04 1.66
N TYR A 85 -7.69 -8.92 2.27
CA TYR A 85 -7.63 -7.61 1.62
C TYR A 85 -6.20 -7.12 1.53
N TYR A 86 -5.83 -6.57 0.38
CA TYR A 86 -4.53 -5.92 0.16
C TYR A 86 -4.73 -4.57 -0.50
N LEU A 87 -4.18 -3.53 0.12
CA LEU A 87 -4.26 -2.17 -0.37
C LEU A 87 -2.93 -1.76 -1.00
N THR A 88 -2.98 -1.39 -2.27
CA THR A 88 -1.84 -0.78 -2.97
C THR A 88 -2.09 0.71 -3.16
N PHE A 89 -1.12 1.53 -2.78
CA PHE A 89 -1.15 2.99 -2.89
C PHE A 89 0.23 3.53 -3.30
N ARG A 90 0.24 4.71 -3.92
CA ARG A 90 1.49 5.39 -4.32
C ARG A 90 1.93 6.35 -3.24
N ILE A 91 3.18 6.26 -2.83
CA ILE A 91 3.86 7.28 -2.03
C ILE A 91 4.87 8.02 -2.91
N GLY A 92 4.86 9.34 -2.84
CA GLY A 92 5.82 10.21 -3.50
C GLY A 92 6.93 10.66 -2.56
N LEU A 93 7.84 11.49 -3.08
CA LEU A 93 8.94 12.08 -2.30
C LEU A 93 9.83 11.03 -1.59
N ILE A 94 9.92 9.81 -2.15
CA ILE A 94 10.66 8.68 -1.54
C ILE A 94 12.11 9.05 -1.25
N ASP A 95 12.72 9.91 -2.08
CA ASP A 95 14.10 10.38 -1.91
C ASP A 95 14.31 11.24 -0.64
N TYR A 96 13.23 11.78 -0.07
CA TYR A 96 13.28 12.69 1.06
C TYR A 96 12.80 12.06 2.38
N ILE A 97 12.25 10.85 2.32
CA ILE A 97 11.66 10.16 3.46
C ILE A 97 12.40 8.86 3.80
N SER A 98 12.45 8.50 5.08
CA SER A 98 13.08 7.27 5.54
C SER A 98 12.35 6.68 6.73
N GLY A 99 12.60 5.40 7.04
CA GLY A 99 11.97 4.74 8.20
C GLY A 99 10.45 4.63 8.10
N GLN A 100 9.91 4.45 6.89
CA GLN A 100 8.48 4.33 6.65
C GLN A 100 7.91 3.13 7.41
N THR A 101 6.92 3.37 8.24
CA THR A 101 6.19 2.35 8.99
C THR A 101 4.70 2.58 8.80
N PHE A 102 3.97 1.48 8.65
CA PHE A 102 2.54 1.50 8.40
C PHE A 102 1.83 0.66 9.43
N PHE A 103 0.67 1.16 9.87
CA PHE A 103 -0.23 0.47 10.76
C PHE A 103 -1.63 0.52 10.19
N VAL A 104 -2.40 -0.54 10.40
CA VAL A 104 -3.79 -0.65 9.93
C VAL A 104 -4.73 -0.94 11.08
N GLN A 105 -5.96 -0.47 10.95
CA GLN A 105 -7.08 -0.79 11.84
C GLN A 105 -8.38 -0.76 11.04
N ASN A 106 -9.47 -1.34 11.54
CA ASN A 106 -10.80 -1.05 10.98
C ASN A 106 -11.34 0.26 11.56
N VAL A 107 -12.26 0.89 10.83
CA VAL A 107 -13.09 1.96 11.38
C VAL A 107 -13.81 1.45 12.64
N GLY A 108 -13.59 2.15 13.77
CA GLY A 108 -14.18 1.83 15.06
C GLY A 108 -13.27 1.04 16.00
N ASP A 109 -12.17 0.47 15.48
CA ASP A 109 -11.14 -0.16 16.32
C ASP A 109 -10.29 0.91 17.02
N THR A 110 -9.64 0.50 18.12
CA THR A 110 -8.71 1.36 18.88
C THR A 110 -7.26 0.87 18.81
N GLU A 111 -7.07 -0.39 18.41
CA GLU A 111 -5.75 -1.02 18.33
C GLU A 111 -5.21 -0.96 16.90
N TRP A 112 -3.91 -0.65 16.80
CA TRP A 112 -3.18 -0.60 15.53
C TRP A 112 -2.42 -1.90 15.30
N THR A 113 -2.55 -2.47 14.11
CA THR A 113 -1.74 -3.61 13.66
C THR A 113 -0.62 -3.12 12.76
N ALA A 114 0.64 -3.38 13.12
CA ALA A 114 1.79 -3.05 12.28
C ALA A 114 1.82 -3.94 11.03
N VAL A 115 2.09 -3.35 9.86
CA VAL A 115 2.16 -4.07 8.58
C VAL A 115 3.45 -3.73 7.85
N THR A 116 3.97 -4.71 7.09
CA THR A 116 5.16 -4.51 6.26
C THR A 116 4.73 -4.31 4.81
N PRO A 117 5.11 -3.20 4.16
CA PRO A 117 4.78 -2.97 2.76
C PRO A 117 5.68 -3.80 1.83
N THR A 118 5.10 -4.24 0.71
CA THR A 118 5.82 -4.77 -0.44
C THR A 118 5.81 -3.74 -1.55
N VAL A 119 6.96 -3.45 -2.15
CA VAL A 119 7.05 -2.56 -3.31
C VAL A 119 6.57 -3.30 -4.56
N THR A 120 5.55 -2.76 -5.24
CA THR A 120 5.01 -3.34 -6.48
C THR A 120 5.54 -2.65 -7.72
N ALA A 121 5.85 -1.36 -7.62
CA ALA A 121 6.48 -0.58 -8.68
C ALA A 121 7.25 0.62 -8.09
N ASN A 122 8.19 1.14 -8.86
CA ASN A 122 8.85 2.43 -8.59
C ASN A 122 8.67 3.33 -9.79
N GLY A 123 8.63 4.64 -9.56
CA GLY A 123 8.48 5.64 -10.59
C GLY A 123 9.02 7.00 -10.17
N SER A 124 8.54 8.04 -10.84
CA SER A 124 8.86 9.43 -10.52
C SER A 124 7.75 10.36 -10.99
N ASP A 125 7.56 11.46 -10.28
CA ASP A 125 6.66 12.55 -10.67
C ASP A 125 7.41 13.90 -10.69
N SER A 126 6.67 15.02 -10.74
CA SER A 126 7.28 16.36 -10.72
C SER A 126 7.97 16.73 -9.40
N ASN A 127 7.77 15.94 -8.35
CA ASN A 127 8.26 16.20 -6.99
C ASN A 127 9.39 15.24 -6.58
N GLY A 128 9.60 14.11 -7.28
CA GLY A 128 10.73 13.21 -7.05
C GLY A 128 10.40 11.74 -7.36
N ALA A 129 11.15 10.81 -6.76
CA ALA A 129 10.85 9.39 -6.86
C ALA A 129 9.52 9.03 -6.17
N THR A 130 8.82 8.06 -6.75
CA THR A 130 7.59 7.47 -6.21
C THR A 130 7.77 5.97 -6.05
N SER A 131 6.99 5.38 -5.15
CA SER A 131 6.92 3.92 -4.96
C SER A 131 5.47 3.51 -4.74
N ASP A 132 5.05 2.45 -5.42
CA ASP A 132 3.76 1.80 -5.18
C ASP A 132 3.96 0.73 -4.12
N LEU A 133 3.26 0.87 -3.01
CA LEU A 133 3.38 0.01 -1.84
C LEU A 133 2.08 -0.75 -1.64
N CYS A 134 2.19 -2.08 -1.52
CA CYS A 134 1.10 -2.98 -1.17
C CYS A 134 1.22 -3.40 0.29
N ILE A 135 0.13 -3.24 1.05
CA ILE A 135 0.03 -3.68 2.46
C ILE A 135 -1.19 -4.60 2.65
N PRO A 136 -1.12 -5.57 3.57
CA PRO A 136 -2.33 -6.26 4.02
C PRO A 136 -3.25 -5.29 4.75
N ALA A 137 -4.55 -5.41 4.50
CA ALA A 137 -5.61 -4.64 5.13
C ALA A 137 -6.59 -5.56 5.87
N PRO A 138 -7.19 -5.11 6.98
CA PRO A 138 -8.16 -5.91 7.72
C PRO A 138 -9.53 -5.98 7.03
N SER A 139 -9.90 -4.95 6.25
CA SER A 139 -11.13 -4.88 5.47
C SER A 139 -11.07 -3.78 4.42
N GLU A 140 -12.13 -3.64 3.62
CA GLU A 140 -12.36 -2.51 2.71
C GLU A 140 -12.56 -1.16 3.42
N ASN A 141 -12.82 -1.16 4.73
CA ASN A 141 -13.02 0.07 5.52
C ASN A 141 -11.84 0.29 6.47
N CYS A 142 -10.63 -0.09 6.04
CA CYS A 142 -9.43 0.09 6.84
C CYS A 142 -9.02 1.58 6.93
N ILE A 143 -8.38 1.93 8.03
CA ILE A 143 -7.64 3.18 8.18
C ILE A 143 -6.17 2.79 8.28
N VAL A 144 -5.33 3.48 7.51
CA VAL A 144 -3.89 3.32 7.55
C VAL A 144 -3.28 4.52 8.26
N LYS A 145 -2.42 4.27 9.25
CA LYS A 145 -1.53 5.26 9.84
C LYS A 145 -0.14 5.10 9.24
N GLY A 146 0.38 6.17 8.64
CA GLY A 146 1.74 6.28 8.16
C GLY A 146 2.60 7.04 9.17
N SER A 147 3.81 6.54 9.43
CA SER A 147 4.84 7.26 10.18
C SER A 147 6.16 7.16 9.44
N MET A 148 6.85 8.29 9.25
CA MET A 148 8.13 8.35 8.54
C MET A 148 8.94 9.59 8.91
N TYR A 149 10.26 9.49 8.81
CA TYR A 149 11.16 10.62 8.98
C TYR A 149 11.27 11.41 7.69
N VAL A 150 10.96 12.71 7.73
CA VAL A 150 11.06 13.61 6.57
C VAL A 150 12.32 14.46 6.70
N THR A 151 13.31 14.21 5.84
CA THR A 151 14.65 14.80 5.96
C THR A 151 14.64 16.33 5.94
N PRO A 152 13.93 17.01 5.01
CA PRO A 152 13.84 18.47 5.03
C PRO A 152 13.17 19.06 6.29
N MET A 153 12.33 18.27 6.98
CA MET A 153 11.65 18.71 8.20
C MET A 153 12.43 18.36 9.47
N GLY A 154 13.41 17.46 9.37
CA GLY A 154 14.25 17.05 10.51
C GLY A 154 13.49 16.32 11.62
N ARG A 155 12.35 15.68 11.30
CA ARG A 155 11.48 15.02 12.27
C ARG A 155 10.65 13.91 11.64
N ASP A 156 10.13 13.02 12.50
CA ASP A 156 9.06 12.10 12.13
C ASP A 156 7.75 12.87 11.92
N VAL A 157 6.99 12.41 10.93
CA VAL A 157 5.63 12.87 10.65
C VAL A 157 4.66 11.71 10.78
N ILE A 158 3.46 12.01 11.26
CA ILE A 158 2.36 11.05 11.35
C ILE A 158 1.18 11.56 10.53
N PHE A 159 0.56 10.69 9.76
CA PHE A 159 -0.64 11.00 9.00
C PHE A 159 -1.47 9.74 8.79
N TYR A 160 -2.67 9.91 8.25
CA TYR A 160 -3.61 8.84 8.00
C TYR A 160 -4.07 8.86 6.55
N PHE A 161 -4.50 7.71 6.07
CA PHE A 161 -5.27 7.63 4.84
C PHE A 161 -6.19 6.41 4.85
N TYR A 162 -7.23 6.45 4.04
CA TYR A 162 -8.17 5.35 3.90
C TYR A 162 -8.76 5.27 2.49
N PRO A 163 -8.99 4.06 1.98
CA PRO A 163 -9.64 3.84 0.70
C PRO A 163 -11.18 4.00 0.78
N ASN A 164 -11.80 4.47 -0.31
CA ASN A 164 -13.25 4.42 -0.53
C ASN A 164 -13.57 4.42 -2.04
N ASN A 165 -14.86 4.53 -2.39
CA ASN A 165 -15.32 4.68 -3.79
C ASN A 165 -14.80 3.57 -4.70
N TYR A 166 -15.06 2.32 -4.31
CA TYR A 166 -14.58 1.14 -5.02
C TYR A 166 -15.27 0.95 -6.37
N THR A 167 -14.46 0.74 -7.40
CA THR A 167 -14.91 0.38 -8.74
C THR A 167 -14.23 -0.92 -9.13
N LYS A 168 -15.00 -1.91 -9.58
CA LYS A 168 -14.45 -3.21 -10.00
C LYS A 168 -13.51 -3.03 -11.19
N GLY A 169 -12.39 -3.76 -11.18
CA GLY A 169 -11.31 -3.65 -12.15
C GLY A 169 -10.24 -2.63 -11.76
N ASN A 170 -9.11 -2.69 -12.45
CA ASN A 170 -8.00 -1.75 -12.28
C ASN A 170 -8.05 -0.67 -13.36
N THR A 171 -8.39 0.56 -12.97
CA THR A 171 -8.41 1.76 -13.81
C THR A 171 -7.22 2.68 -13.54
N THR A 172 -6.23 2.20 -12.78
CA THR A 172 -5.01 2.92 -12.41
C THR A 172 -3.82 2.36 -13.20
N ASP A 173 -2.65 2.97 -13.03
CA ASP A 173 -1.37 2.47 -13.53
C ASP A 173 -0.63 1.56 -12.52
N MET A 174 -1.24 1.27 -11.37
CA MET A 174 -0.66 0.41 -10.34
C MET A 174 -0.75 -1.07 -10.73
N THR A 175 0.22 -1.86 -10.26
CA THR A 175 0.25 -3.31 -10.48
C THR A 175 -0.32 -4.04 -9.26
N ALA A 176 -1.24 -4.97 -9.50
CA ALA A 176 -1.74 -5.90 -8.49
C ALA A 176 -0.62 -6.83 -8.01
N ALA A 177 -0.49 -7.01 -6.71
CA ALA A 177 0.59 -7.77 -6.08
C ALA A 177 0.24 -9.23 -5.80
N VAL A 178 -1.05 -9.52 -5.58
CA VAL A 178 -1.54 -10.79 -5.04
C VAL A 178 -2.54 -11.44 -6.02
N VAL A 179 -3.49 -10.67 -6.54
CA VAL A 179 -4.52 -11.15 -7.46
C VAL A 179 -3.99 -11.10 -8.89
N THR A 180 -3.54 -12.24 -9.41
CA THR A 180 -3.02 -12.38 -10.77
C THR A 180 -4.00 -13.04 -11.73
N GLU A 181 -5.03 -13.71 -11.21
CA GLU A 181 -6.15 -14.27 -11.98
C GLU A 181 -7.42 -13.46 -11.71
N SER A 182 -7.49 -12.27 -12.30
CA SER A 182 -8.71 -11.46 -12.26
C SER A 182 -9.80 -12.16 -13.05
N ALA A 183 -10.96 -12.41 -12.44
CA ALA A 183 -12.09 -13.14 -13.00
C ALA A 183 -12.74 -12.52 -14.28
N GLU A 184 -12.15 -11.52 -14.93
CA GLU A 184 -12.82 -10.71 -15.96
C GLU A 184 -11.98 -10.34 -17.19
N ASN A 185 -10.89 -11.05 -17.49
CA ASN A 185 -10.23 -10.93 -18.81
C ASN A 185 -10.59 -12.06 -19.79
N GLN A 186 -11.78 -12.64 -19.66
CA GLN A 186 -12.44 -13.33 -20.77
C GLN A 186 -13.41 -12.36 -21.44
N GLY A 187 -12.85 -11.54 -22.34
CA GLY A 187 -13.65 -10.92 -23.37
C GLY A 187 -14.34 -12.02 -24.18
N ASP A 188 -15.65 -11.85 -24.36
CA ASP A 188 -16.50 -12.63 -25.25
C ASP A 188 -15.95 -12.52 -26.70
N GLY A 189 -14.98 -13.37 -27.01
CA GLY A 189 -14.33 -13.45 -28.31
C GLY A 189 -15.06 -14.41 -29.23
N ALA A 190 -16.28 -14.05 -29.62
CA ALA A 190 -16.89 -14.62 -30.83
C ALA A 190 -16.14 -14.09 -32.07
N PRO A 191 -15.79 -14.93 -33.06
CA PRO A 191 -14.96 -14.53 -34.18
C PRO A 191 -15.70 -13.57 -35.14
N PRO A 192 -14.99 -12.65 -35.81
CA PRO A 192 -15.59 -11.71 -36.74
C PRO A 192 -15.83 -12.38 -38.08
N ASP A 193 -17.06 -12.32 -38.59
CA ASP A 193 -17.34 -12.54 -40.01
C ASP A 193 -17.95 -11.26 -40.59
N SER A 194 -17.33 -10.82 -41.66
CA SER A 194 -17.56 -9.58 -42.39
C SER A 194 -18.54 -9.81 -43.54
N ASP A 195 -19.55 -8.94 -43.71
CA ASP A 195 -19.84 -8.35 -45.03
C ASP A 195 -20.94 -7.26 -44.99
N GLU A 196 -20.76 -6.27 -45.87
CA GLU A 196 -21.53 -5.04 -46.07
C GLU A 196 -22.90 -5.24 -46.76
N THR A 197 -23.84 -4.28 -46.57
CA THR A 197 -24.37 -3.39 -47.64
C THR A 197 -25.85 -2.95 -47.49
N ALA A 198 -26.00 -1.63 -47.28
CA ALA A 198 -26.91 -0.61 -47.86
C ALA A 198 -28.46 -0.73 -47.89
N SER A 199 -29.12 0.31 -47.34
CA SER A 199 -29.81 1.44 -48.05
C SER A 199 -30.80 2.14 -47.10
N GLN A 200 -30.68 3.46 -46.83
CA GLN A 200 -31.40 4.59 -47.46
C GLN A 200 -32.93 4.41 -47.55
N ALA A 201 -33.82 5.36 -47.21
CA ALA A 201 -33.75 6.79 -46.87
C ALA A 201 -35.14 7.30 -46.36
N THR A 202 -35.18 8.53 -45.80
CA THR A 202 -36.25 9.60 -45.89
C THR A 202 -37.66 9.32 -45.33
N GLU A 203 -38.45 10.22 -44.73
CA GLU A 203 -38.39 11.64 -44.36
C GLU A 203 -39.64 12.00 -43.48
N GLU A 204 -39.48 13.01 -42.63
CA GLU A 204 -40.43 14.09 -42.23
C GLU A 204 -41.76 13.91 -41.43
N THR A 205 -41.82 14.77 -40.39
CA THR A 205 -42.98 15.55 -39.85
C THR A 205 -43.95 14.79 -38.92
N THR A 206 -44.15 15.14 -37.64
CA THR A 206 -44.74 16.41 -37.13
C THR A 206 -44.68 16.39 -35.58
N ASP A 207 -44.45 17.55 -34.95
CA ASP A 207 -44.58 17.82 -33.51
C ASP A 207 -45.75 18.81 -33.31
N PRO A 208 -46.28 19.15 -32.11
CA PRO A 208 -46.62 18.40 -30.88
C PRO A 208 -48.13 18.65 -30.50
N PRO A 209 -48.65 18.29 -29.30
CA PRO A 209 -48.47 19.12 -28.10
C PRO A 209 -48.34 18.37 -26.75
N ALA A 210 -47.74 19.06 -25.77
CA ALA A 210 -47.69 18.69 -24.34
C ALA A 210 -49.07 18.62 -23.66
N PRO A 211 -49.17 17.99 -22.48
CA PRO A 211 -49.15 18.79 -21.25
C PRO A 211 -48.36 18.16 -20.07
N ALA A 212 -48.26 18.99 -19.02
CA ALA A 212 -47.35 18.99 -17.88
C ALA A 212 -47.83 18.21 -16.64
N SER A 213 -47.04 18.37 -15.57
CA SER A 213 -47.29 18.15 -14.12
C SER A 213 -46.92 16.77 -13.57
N GLU A 214 -46.24 16.61 -12.42
CA GLU A 214 -45.87 17.52 -11.34
C GLU A 214 -44.83 16.83 -10.42
N GLU A 215 -43.81 17.58 -9.98
CA GLU A 215 -43.01 17.28 -8.78
C GLU A 215 -43.65 17.97 -7.56
N PRO A 216 -43.58 17.40 -6.35
CA PRO A 216 -44.08 18.08 -5.16
C PRO A 216 -43.03 19.03 -4.57
N SER A 217 -43.51 20.23 -4.26
CA SER A 217 -42.88 21.29 -3.49
C SER A 217 -43.10 21.08 -1.97
N PHE A 218 -42.25 21.69 -1.15
CA PHE A 218 -42.71 22.38 0.06
C PHE A 218 -41.75 23.53 0.41
N THR A 219 -42.31 24.73 0.41
CA THR A 219 -41.74 26.02 0.83
C THR A 219 -42.09 26.32 2.28
N ASP A 220 -41.20 27.02 2.99
CA ASP A 220 -41.65 28.07 3.91
C ASP A 220 -40.54 29.13 4.12
N GLY A 221 -40.89 30.39 3.89
CA GLY A 221 -40.24 31.62 4.36
C GLY A 221 -41.36 32.50 4.96
N PRO A 222 -41.09 33.59 5.72
CA PRO A 222 -40.43 34.81 5.20
C PRO A 222 -39.52 35.47 6.29
N GLU A 223 -38.88 36.64 6.22
CA GLU A 223 -39.12 37.93 5.54
C GLU A 223 -37.86 38.85 5.68
N GLN A 224 -37.58 39.65 4.62
CA GLN A 224 -36.97 41.01 4.54
C GLN A 224 -35.66 41.36 5.32
N THR A 225 -34.62 41.94 4.70
CA THR A 225 -34.62 43.30 4.09
C THR A 225 -33.35 43.56 3.25
N LYS A 226 -33.52 44.16 2.06
CA LYS A 226 -32.53 44.72 1.11
C LYS A 226 -32.25 46.21 1.45
N PRO A 227 -31.14 46.86 1.02
CA PRO A 227 -31.02 47.46 -0.34
C PRO A 227 -29.64 47.19 -1.00
N GLU A 228 -29.53 46.88 -2.30
CA GLU A 228 -29.28 47.78 -3.46
C GLU A 228 -28.00 48.63 -3.30
N THR A 229 -27.02 48.57 -4.22
CA THR A 229 -27.10 49.08 -5.61
C THR A 229 -25.86 48.66 -6.45
N ASP A 230 -26.09 48.26 -7.73
CA ASP A 230 -25.38 48.53 -9.00
C ASP A 230 -23.84 48.79 -9.05
N GLN A 231 -23.05 48.51 -10.10
CA GLN A 231 -23.22 48.04 -11.48
C GLN A 231 -21.82 47.69 -12.06
N ALA A 232 -21.80 46.75 -13.00
CA ALA A 232 -21.07 46.68 -14.28
C ALA A 232 -19.53 46.92 -14.42
N ALA A 233 -18.88 45.92 -15.06
CA ALA A 233 -17.93 45.96 -16.18
C ALA A 233 -16.70 46.91 -16.16
N ASP A 234 -15.49 46.34 -16.33
CA ASP A 234 -14.72 46.50 -17.58
C ASP A 234 -13.55 45.50 -17.65
N ALA A 235 -13.26 45.04 -18.87
CA ALA A 235 -12.18 44.13 -19.21
C ALA A 235 -11.28 44.83 -20.21
N ALA A 236 -10.11 45.34 -19.78
CA ALA A 236 -9.01 45.68 -20.69
C ALA A 236 -7.71 46.04 -19.93
N LEU A 237 -6.67 45.25 -20.25
CA LEU A 237 -5.28 45.69 -20.47
C LEU A 237 -4.41 46.15 -19.28
N SER A 238 -3.41 45.34 -18.93
CA SER A 238 -2.02 45.86 -18.97
C SER A 238 -0.97 44.75 -19.02
N SER A 239 -0.39 44.62 -20.21
CA SER A 239 0.89 43.98 -20.48
C SER A 239 2.05 44.96 -20.22
N ALA A 240 3.02 44.55 -19.41
CA ALA A 240 4.39 45.09 -19.38
C ALA A 240 5.32 43.91 -19.02
N GLN A 241 6.02 43.31 -19.99
CA GLN A 241 7.38 43.67 -20.40
C GLN A 241 8.39 43.82 -19.24
N GLY A 242 9.23 42.80 -19.11
CA GLY A 242 10.68 42.98 -19.16
C GLY A 242 11.38 43.17 -17.82
N LEU A 243 12.22 42.19 -17.47
CA LEU A 243 13.53 42.40 -16.85
C LEU A 243 14.35 41.10 -17.00
N SER A 244 15.02 40.99 -18.14
CA SER A 244 16.15 40.10 -18.33
C SER A 244 17.33 40.62 -17.51
N LEU A 245 18.04 39.73 -16.81
CA LEU A 245 19.44 39.97 -16.44
C LEU A 245 20.23 38.67 -16.60
N SER A 246 20.89 38.57 -17.74
CA SER A 246 22.01 37.67 -17.99
C SER A 246 23.16 37.97 -17.03
N THR A 247 23.85 36.92 -16.60
CA THR A 247 25.30 36.98 -16.37
C THR A 247 25.91 35.77 -17.07
N ALA A 248 26.61 36.05 -18.17
CA ALA A 248 27.47 35.12 -18.90
C ALA A 248 28.79 34.95 -18.13
N GLU A 249 29.23 33.70 -17.93
CA GLU A 249 30.38 33.05 -18.59
C GLU A 249 31.74 33.38 -17.93
N GLU A 250 32.45 32.36 -17.42
CA GLU A 250 33.70 31.88 -18.02
C GLU A 250 34.26 30.63 -17.28
N THR A 251 34.90 29.82 -18.10
CA THR A 251 35.45 28.45 -18.10
C THR A 251 36.35 27.90 -16.97
N VAL A 252 36.13 26.59 -16.70
CA VAL A 252 37.05 25.41 -16.62
C VAL A 252 38.45 25.54 -15.98
N ALA A 253 38.69 24.74 -14.92
CA ALA A 253 39.73 23.69 -14.87
C ALA A 253 39.69 22.92 -13.52
N GLU A 254 39.75 21.59 -13.59
CA GLU A 254 40.04 20.69 -12.45
C GLU A 254 41.50 20.86 -11.96
N PRO A 255 41.80 20.47 -10.71
CA PRO A 255 42.34 19.13 -10.50
C PRO A 255 41.85 18.40 -9.22
N GLU A 256 41.50 17.13 -9.39
CA GLU A 256 41.99 15.97 -8.62
C GLU A 256 42.24 16.18 -7.11
N SER A 257 41.32 15.73 -6.26
CA SER A 257 41.71 14.94 -5.08
C SER A 257 40.63 13.92 -4.72
N ARG A 258 41.03 12.67 -4.95
CA ARG A 258 40.29 11.44 -4.75
C ARG A 258 40.28 11.12 -3.27
N GLU A 259 39.12 11.18 -2.61
CA GLU A 259 38.91 10.56 -1.31
C GLU A 259 37.66 9.67 -1.32
N LYS A 260 37.77 8.58 -0.56
CA LYS A 260 37.24 7.24 -0.82
C LYS A 260 35.87 7.06 -0.17
N GLY A 261 34.80 7.30 -0.93
CA GLY A 261 33.43 6.94 -0.54
C GLY A 261 33.07 5.55 -1.06
N SER A 262 32.96 4.59 -0.15
CA SER A 262 32.59 3.18 -0.41
C SER A 262 31.16 3.06 -0.95
N GLY A 263 30.97 3.24 -2.26
CA GLY A 263 29.82 2.70 -2.97
C GLY A 263 30.07 1.21 -3.20
N ILE A 264 29.26 0.34 -2.60
CA ILE A 264 29.30 -1.09 -2.88
C ILE A 264 28.82 -1.27 -4.31
N ASP A 265 29.69 -1.73 -5.20
CA ASP A 265 29.32 -2.03 -6.58
C ASP A 265 28.16 -3.05 -6.58
N VAL A 266 27.15 -2.84 -7.42
CA VAL A 266 25.96 -3.72 -7.51
C VAL A 266 26.37 -5.19 -7.71
N LEU A 267 27.51 -5.43 -8.35
CA LEU A 267 28.11 -6.76 -8.50
C LEU A 267 28.63 -7.34 -7.18
N ASP A 268 29.26 -6.52 -6.32
CA ASP A 268 29.70 -6.94 -4.98
C ASP A 268 28.49 -7.22 -4.07
N LEU A 269 27.39 -6.50 -4.23
CA LEU A 269 26.14 -6.80 -3.51
C LEU A 269 25.56 -8.15 -3.95
N ILE A 270 25.51 -8.43 -5.26
CA ILE A 270 25.00 -9.70 -5.79
C ILE A 270 25.89 -10.87 -5.35
N VAL A 271 27.21 -10.71 -5.39
CA VAL A 271 28.15 -11.73 -4.91
C VAL A 271 28.00 -11.93 -3.40
N ALA A 272 27.87 -10.86 -2.61
CA ALA A 272 27.66 -10.97 -1.17
C ALA A 272 26.35 -11.69 -0.83
N VAL A 273 25.25 -11.40 -1.54
CA VAL A 273 23.95 -12.04 -1.34
C VAL A 273 23.99 -13.52 -1.71
N THR A 274 24.60 -13.88 -2.84
CA THR A 274 24.72 -15.29 -3.26
C THR A 274 25.62 -16.11 -2.33
N VAL A 275 26.72 -15.55 -1.85
CA VAL A 275 27.61 -16.20 -0.89
C VAL A 275 26.93 -16.35 0.48
N SER A 276 26.19 -15.35 0.95
CA SER A 276 25.48 -15.43 2.23
C SER A 276 24.31 -16.43 2.20
N LEU A 277 23.56 -16.52 1.10
CA LEU A 277 22.52 -17.54 0.89
C LEU A 277 23.10 -18.96 0.92
N THR A 278 24.23 -19.19 0.26
CA THR A 278 24.87 -20.53 0.22
C THR A 278 25.44 -20.95 1.57
N ILE A 279 26.07 -20.03 2.31
CA ILE A 279 26.58 -20.30 3.67
C ILE A 279 25.41 -20.61 4.62
N SER A 280 24.32 -19.84 4.55
CA SER A 280 23.13 -20.06 5.38
C SER A 280 22.47 -21.42 5.08
N GLY A 281 22.36 -21.78 3.79
CA GLY A 281 21.87 -23.10 3.39
C GLY A 281 22.73 -24.26 3.90
N LEU A 282 24.05 -24.10 3.87
CA LEU A 282 24.98 -25.11 4.43
C LEU A 282 24.85 -25.27 5.94
N ILE A 283 24.66 -24.16 6.67
CA ILE A 283 24.45 -24.20 8.13
C ILE A 283 23.14 -24.91 8.46
N LEU A 284 22.06 -24.64 7.72
CA LEU A 284 20.77 -25.32 7.93
C LEU A 284 20.86 -26.82 7.62
N MET A 285 21.55 -27.21 6.55
CA MET A 285 21.80 -28.62 6.24
C MET A 285 22.63 -29.32 7.31
N ALA A 286 23.66 -28.65 7.84
CA ALA A 286 24.48 -29.19 8.94
C ALA A 286 23.67 -29.33 10.25
N ALA A 287 22.80 -28.36 10.56
CA ALA A 287 21.92 -28.42 11.72
C ALA A 287 20.91 -29.57 11.61
N ALA A 288 20.26 -29.72 10.44
CA ALA A 288 19.34 -30.82 10.17
C ALA A 288 20.04 -32.19 10.27
N ALA A 289 21.23 -32.32 9.69
CA ALA A 289 22.04 -33.53 9.81
C ALA A 289 22.45 -33.82 11.27
N GLY A 290 22.79 -32.78 12.04
CA GLY A 290 23.10 -32.90 13.47
C GLY A 290 21.90 -33.37 14.29
N ILE A 291 20.70 -32.88 14.00
CA ILE A 291 19.46 -33.31 14.65
C ILE A 291 19.18 -34.78 14.32
N VAL A 292 19.24 -35.17 13.04
CA VAL A 292 19.03 -36.58 12.62
C VAL A 292 20.08 -37.50 13.24
N TYR A 293 21.34 -37.08 13.30
CA TYR A 293 22.40 -37.84 13.95
C TYR A 293 22.16 -38.00 15.45
N TYR A 294 21.73 -36.94 16.14
CA TYR A 294 21.38 -36.97 17.56
C TYR A 294 20.23 -37.96 17.83
N PHE A 295 19.16 -37.91 17.03
CA PHE A 295 18.05 -38.86 17.13
C PHE A 295 18.48 -40.31 16.84
N ARG A 296 19.34 -40.52 15.84
CA ARG A 296 19.88 -41.84 15.51
C ARG A 296 20.73 -42.42 16.65
N ILE A 297 21.55 -41.61 17.31
CA ILE A 297 22.42 -42.05 18.40
C ILE A 297 21.64 -42.36 19.68
N ASN A 298 20.57 -41.59 19.95
CA ASN A 298 19.75 -41.75 21.15
C ASN A 298 18.58 -42.75 20.99
N TRP A 299 18.45 -43.40 19.83
CA TRP A 299 17.32 -44.28 19.50
C TRP A 299 17.16 -45.46 20.47
N ARG A 300 18.26 -46.03 20.98
CA ARG A 300 18.22 -47.12 21.97
C ARG A 300 17.63 -46.71 23.32
N ARG A 301 17.47 -45.42 23.60
CA ARG A 301 16.96 -44.93 24.88
C ARG A 301 15.46 -44.65 24.86
N TRP A 302 14.86 -44.50 23.68
CA TRP A 302 13.46 -44.09 23.50
C TRP A 302 12.58 -45.15 22.80
N GLY A 303 13.16 -46.25 22.31
CA GLY A 303 12.40 -47.40 21.80
C GLY A 303 12.34 -48.55 22.82
N GLY A 304 11.38 -48.50 23.72
CA GLY A 304 10.83 -49.66 24.45
C GLY A 304 9.31 -49.54 24.38
N TYR A 305 8.47 -50.57 24.26
CA TYR A 305 8.54 -52.00 24.57
C TYR A 305 8.03 -52.80 23.32
N ASP A 306 7.80 -54.12 23.24
CA ASP A 306 7.46 -55.22 24.17
C ASP A 306 7.78 -56.53 23.44
N GLU A 307 8.57 -57.43 24.02
CA GLU A 307 8.41 -58.89 23.87
C GLU A 307 8.92 -59.52 25.18
N GLU A 308 8.18 -59.29 26.28
CA GLU A 308 8.32 -60.12 27.47
C GLU A 308 7.40 -61.34 27.33
N GLU A 309 8.07 -62.50 27.26
CA GLU A 309 7.72 -63.76 27.93
C GLU A 309 6.40 -64.45 27.54
N ASP A 310 6.49 -65.27 26.49
CA ASP A 310 5.84 -66.59 26.47
C ASP A 310 6.50 -67.44 27.57
N ASP A 311 5.81 -67.67 28.69
CA ASP A 311 5.99 -68.86 29.53
C ASP A 311 4.69 -69.13 30.32
N ASP A 312 4.16 -70.33 30.10
CA ASP A 312 3.38 -71.18 31.01
C ASP A 312 1.96 -70.77 31.50
N GLU A 313 0.93 -71.43 30.95
CA GLU A 313 -0.05 -72.17 31.77
C GLU A 313 -0.87 -73.19 30.94
N GLU A 314 -0.38 -74.45 30.90
CA GLU A 314 -1.24 -75.65 30.89
C GLU A 314 -1.25 -76.22 32.32
N ALA A 315 -2.40 -76.16 33.01
CA ALA A 315 -2.94 -77.17 33.94
C ALA A 315 -4.22 -76.67 34.65
#